data_AF-I1ZFZ3-F1
#
_entry.id   AF-I1ZFZ3-F1
#
_cell.length_a   1.000
_cell.length_b   1.000
_cell.length_c   1.000
_cell.angle_alpha   90.00
_cell.angle_beta   90.00
_cell.angle_gamma   90.00
#
_symmetry.space_group_name_H-M   'P 1'
#
loop_
_entity.id
_entity.type
_entity.pdbx_description
1 polymer ?
#
loop_
_entity_poly.entity_id
_entity_poly.type
_entity_poly.pdbx_seq_one_letter_code
_entity_poly.pdbx_strand_id
1 'polypeptide(L)'
;MASNPTATLSKLLGSATIDDHEEVLRAANAILKKSKTDQDALRTRVIALLKLDRYADALRALDDGGDALSEICHVEKSYALYKTGQLEAAQKIFGEVTSVSRGLRHVAAQVAYRAENFEEAGEIYKQ
;
A
#
# COMPACT_ATOMS: atom_id res chain seq x y z
N MET A 1 43.36 -12.14 -1.81
CA MET A 1 42.44 -11.09 -1.32
C MET A 1 41.61 -11.70 -0.20
N ALA A 2 41.90 -11.37 1.06
CA ALA A 2 41.18 -11.97 2.19
C ALA A 2 39.73 -11.46 2.21
N SER A 3 38.76 -12.39 2.17
CA SER A 3 37.35 -12.13 2.48
C SER A 3 37.28 -11.50 3.86
N ASN A 4 36.80 -10.25 3.96
CA ASN A 4 36.59 -9.60 5.24
C ASN A 4 35.21 -10.07 5.78
N PRO A 5 35.16 -11.01 6.73
CA PRO A 5 33.93 -11.65 7.15
C PRO A 5 32.91 -10.65 7.72
N THR A 6 33.39 -9.55 8.31
CA THR A 6 32.54 -8.47 8.83
C THR A 6 31.85 -7.71 7.70
N ALA A 7 32.56 -7.43 6.60
CA ALA A 7 31.97 -6.77 5.42
C ALA A 7 30.96 -7.68 4.72
N THR A 8 31.23 -8.99 4.66
CA THR A 8 30.29 -9.98 4.14
C THR A 8 29.05 -10.09 5.02
N LEU A 9 29.20 -10.11 6.34
CA LEU A 9 28.09 -10.16 7.29
C LEU A 9 27.24 -8.88 7.24
N SER A 10 27.84 -7.69 7.19
CA SER A 10 27.09 -6.43 7.04
C SER A 10 26.33 -6.36 5.73
N LYS A 11 26.89 -6.88 4.63
CA LYS A 11 26.18 -6.98 3.34
C LYS A 11 25.00 -7.95 3.42
N LEU A 12 25.19 -9.12 4.02
CA LEU A 12 24.14 -10.13 4.19
C LEU A 12 23.02 -9.63 5.11
N LEU A 13 23.37 -8.99 6.23
CA LEU A 13 22.41 -8.34 7.13
C LEU A 13 21.68 -7.20 6.43
N GLY A 14 22.38 -6.39 5.62
CA GLY A 14 21.76 -5.37 4.79
C GLY A 14 20.72 -5.96 3.83
N SER A 15 21.07 -7.02 3.08
CA SER A 15 20.13 -7.69 2.18
C SER A 15 18.99 -8.42 2.89
N ALA A 16 19.17 -8.84 4.14
CA ALA A 16 18.14 -9.51 4.92
C ALA A 16 17.17 -8.54 5.63
N THR A 17 17.54 -7.25 5.73
CA THR A 17 16.78 -6.25 6.49
C THR A 17 16.23 -5.12 5.62
N ILE A 18 16.71 -4.97 4.39
CA ILE A 18 16.23 -3.97 3.44
C ILE A 18 15.28 -4.66 2.49
N ASP A 19 13.98 -4.42 2.69
CA ASP A 19 13.00 -4.62 1.61
C ASP A 19 13.32 -3.57 0.52
N ASP A 20 13.99 -3.98 -0.56
CA ASP A 20 14.25 -3.10 -1.71
C ASP A 20 12.96 -2.94 -2.54
N HIS A 21 12.08 -2.07 -2.04
CA HIS A 21 10.81 -1.79 -2.70
C HIS A 21 10.98 -1.11 -4.07
N GLU A 22 12.13 -0.49 -4.35
CA GLU A 22 12.47 -0.01 -5.71
C GLU A 22 12.73 -1.19 -6.66
N GLU A 23 13.45 -2.22 -6.21
CA GLU A 23 13.63 -3.46 -6.99
C GLU A 23 12.29 -4.17 -7.23
N VAL A 24 11.44 -4.27 -6.20
CA VAL A 24 10.09 -4.83 -6.33
C VAL A 24 9.27 -4.05 -7.36
N LEU A 25 9.32 -2.71 -7.31
CA LEU A 25 8.63 -1.85 -8.27
C LEU A 25 9.16 -2.06 -9.71
N ARG A 26 10.47 -2.19 -9.88
CA ARG A 26 11.08 -2.49 -11.19
C ARG A 26 10.65 -3.84 -11.73
N ALA A 27 10.64 -4.87 -10.89
CA ALA A 27 10.21 -6.22 -11.26
C ALA A 27 8.74 -6.24 -11.69
N ALA A 28 7.84 -5.63 -10.91
CA ALA A 28 6.43 -5.50 -11.25
C ALA A 28 6.24 -4.78 -12.59
N ASN A 29 6.93 -3.65 -12.80
CA ASN A 29 6.88 -2.92 -14.07
C ASN A 29 7.41 -3.75 -15.26
N ALA A 30 8.42 -4.60 -15.05
CA ALA A 30 8.93 -5.48 -16.10
C ALA A 30 7.91 -6.56 -16.52
N ILE A 31 7.11 -7.08 -15.58
CA ILE A 31 5.99 -7.97 -15.87
C ILE A 31 4.89 -7.22 -16.62
N LEU A 32 4.52 -6.02 -16.16
CA LEU A 32 3.46 -5.21 -16.77
C LEU A 32 3.77 -4.77 -18.21
N LYS A 33 5.06 -4.65 -18.58
CA LYS A 33 5.48 -4.43 -19.97
C LYS A 33 5.10 -5.60 -20.89
N LYS A 34 5.07 -6.83 -20.35
CA LYS A 34 4.71 -8.06 -21.09
C LYS A 34 3.22 -8.36 -21.00
N SER A 35 2.59 -8.11 -19.85
CA SER A 35 1.17 -8.34 -19.59
C SER A 35 0.59 -7.17 -18.78
N LYS A 36 -0.09 -6.26 -19.46
CA LYS A 36 -0.65 -5.04 -18.83
C LYS A 36 -1.79 -5.33 -17.85
N THR A 37 -2.41 -6.51 -17.96
CA THR A 37 -3.60 -6.90 -17.19
C THR A 37 -3.28 -7.87 -16.06
N ASP A 38 -1.99 -8.17 -15.83
CA ASP A 38 -1.54 -9.04 -14.74
C ASP A 38 -1.87 -8.41 -13.38
N GLN A 39 -2.86 -8.98 -12.70
CA GLN A 39 -3.42 -8.41 -11.47
C GLN A 39 -2.42 -8.44 -10.30
N ASP A 40 -1.59 -9.49 -10.22
CA ASP A 40 -0.59 -9.63 -9.17
C ASP A 40 0.53 -8.59 -9.34
N ALA A 41 0.97 -8.37 -10.59
CA ALA A 41 1.96 -7.34 -10.90
C ALA A 41 1.41 -5.92 -10.69
N LEU A 42 0.15 -5.67 -11.06
CA LEU A 42 -0.53 -4.40 -10.81
C LEU A 42 -0.60 -4.11 -9.30
N ARG A 43 -1.08 -5.07 -8.51
CA ARG A 43 -1.18 -4.93 -7.05
C ARG A 43 0.20 -4.76 -6.41
N THR A 44 1.19 -5.53 -6.84
CA THR A 44 2.57 -5.44 -6.33
C THR A 44 3.17 -4.07 -6.62
N ARG A 45 2.94 -3.50 -7.82
CA ARG A 45 3.32 -2.12 -8.15
C ARG A 45 2.69 -1.12 -7.18
N VAL A 46 1.39 -1.23 -6.90
CA VAL A 46 0.70 -0.34 -5.95
C VAL A 46 1.34 -0.44 -4.55
N ILE A 47 1.52 -1.65 -4.02
CA ILE A 47 2.11 -1.87 -2.68
C ILE A 47 3.54 -1.32 -2.61
N ALA A 48 4.36 -1.56 -3.62
CA ALA A 48 5.72 -1.04 -3.68
C ALA A 48 5.74 0.49 -3.67
N LEU A 49 4.85 1.14 -4.44
CA LEU A 49 4.71 2.60 -4.42
C LEU A 49 4.29 3.13 -3.04
N LEU A 50 3.38 2.45 -2.33
CA LEU A 50 3.01 2.83 -0.96
C LEU A 50 4.18 2.70 0.01
N LYS A 51 4.96 1.62 -0.11
CA LYS A 51 6.13 1.37 0.74
C LYS A 51 7.29 2.34 0.48
N LEU A 52 7.31 2.96 -0.69
CA LEU A 52 8.22 4.05 -1.06
C LEU A 52 7.64 5.43 -0.74
N ASP A 53 6.52 5.51 -0.02
CA ASP A 53 5.79 6.75 0.29
C ASP A 53 5.34 7.57 -0.93
N ARG A 54 5.27 6.93 -2.11
CA ARG A 54 4.83 7.52 -3.38
C ARG A 54 3.31 7.41 -3.52
N TYR A 55 2.57 7.95 -2.56
CA TYR A 55 1.11 7.75 -2.45
C TYR A 55 0.32 8.24 -3.67
N ALA A 56 0.69 9.39 -4.25
CA ALA A 56 0.03 9.91 -5.45
C ALA A 56 0.27 9.01 -6.67
N ASP A 57 1.43 8.37 -6.76
CA ASP A 57 1.75 7.43 -7.84
C ASP A 57 0.98 6.11 -7.66
N ALA A 58 0.79 5.68 -6.41
CA ALA A 58 -0.04 4.52 -6.09
C ALA A 58 -1.51 4.76 -6.48
N LEU A 59 -2.06 5.95 -6.20
CA LEU A 59 -3.40 6.33 -6.64
C LEU A 59 -3.53 6.32 -8.17
N ARG A 60 -2.58 6.94 -8.88
CA ARG A 60 -2.55 6.88 -10.36
C ARG A 60 -2.46 5.45 -10.88
N ALA A 61 -1.68 4.60 -10.23
CA ALA A 61 -1.58 3.18 -10.61
C ALA A 61 -2.88 2.39 -10.39
N LEU A 62 -3.65 2.74 -9.35
CA LEU A 62 -4.98 2.18 -9.11
C LEU A 62 -5.97 2.64 -10.18
N ASP A 63 -5.97 3.93 -10.52
CA ASP A 63 -6.83 4.49 -11.56
C ASP A 63 -6.51 3.88 -12.94
N ASP A 64 -5.22 3.75 -13.29
CA ASP A 64 -4.76 3.10 -14.53
C ASP A 64 -5.16 1.60 -14.60
N GLY A 65 -5.22 0.93 -13.44
CA GLY A 65 -5.53 -0.49 -13.33
C GLY A 65 -7.03 -0.82 -13.40
N GLY A 66 -7.88 0.20 -13.32
CA GLY A 66 -9.34 0.07 -13.43
C GLY A 66 -10.02 -0.56 -12.21
N ASP A 67 -11.32 -0.85 -12.38
CA ASP A 67 -12.21 -1.26 -11.29
C ASP A 67 -11.79 -2.60 -10.66
N ALA A 68 -11.38 -3.58 -11.48
CA ALA A 68 -10.95 -4.89 -10.99
C ALA A 68 -9.77 -4.80 -10.01
N LEU A 69 -8.82 -3.91 -10.26
CA LEU A 69 -7.70 -3.67 -9.34
C LEU A 69 -8.16 -2.92 -8.09
N SER A 70 -9.05 -1.93 -8.25
CA SER A 70 -9.61 -1.16 -7.14
C SER A 70 -10.38 -2.05 -6.16
N GLU A 71 -11.12 -3.05 -6.66
CA GLU A 71 -11.89 -4.01 -5.85
C GLU A 71 -11.01 -4.91 -4.97
N ILE A 72 -9.77 -5.20 -5.38
CA ILE A 72 -8.84 -6.01 -4.58
C ILE A 72 -7.89 -5.17 -3.71
N CYS A 73 -7.82 -3.86 -3.96
CA CYS A 73 -6.87 -2.92 -3.33
C CYS A 73 -7.55 -1.87 -2.42
N HIS A 74 -8.67 -2.20 -1.79
CA HIS A 74 -9.41 -1.26 -0.94
C HIS A 74 -8.55 -0.69 0.21
N VAL A 75 -7.71 -1.53 0.84
CA VAL A 75 -6.83 -1.09 1.94
C VAL A 75 -5.77 -0.12 1.41
N GLU A 76 -5.13 -0.50 0.31
CA GLU A 76 -4.07 0.26 -0.35
C GLU A 76 -4.60 1.62 -0.84
N LYS A 77 -5.78 1.65 -1.47
CA LYS A 77 -6.44 2.87 -1.94
C LYS A 77 -6.84 3.77 -0.78
N SER A 78 -7.51 3.24 0.25
CA SER A 78 -7.91 4.01 1.42
C SER A 78 -6.70 4.60 2.15
N TYR A 79 -5.61 3.82 2.28
CA TYR A 79 -4.38 4.29 2.90
C TYR A 79 -3.71 5.42 2.08
N ALA A 80 -3.64 5.30 0.76
CA ALA A 80 -3.08 6.34 -0.09
C ALA A 80 -3.89 7.65 -0.03
N LEU A 81 -5.23 7.55 -0.02
CA LEU A 81 -6.13 8.70 0.15
C LEU A 81 -5.92 9.36 1.52
N TYR A 82 -5.86 8.57 2.60
CA TYR A 82 -5.54 9.05 3.94
C TYR A 82 -4.21 9.82 3.98
N LYS A 83 -3.14 9.24 3.41
CA LYS A 83 -1.80 9.84 3.42
C LYS A 83 -1.70 11.09 2.57
N THR A 84 -2.55 11.25 1.56
CA THR A 84 -2.66 12.45 0.72
C THR A 84 -3.69 13.47 1.24
N GLY A 85 -4.34 13.20 2.38
CA GLY A 85 -5.29 14.11 3.01
C GLY A 85 -6.70 14.10 2.40
N GLN A 86 -7.01 13.15 1.51
CA GLN A 86 -8.33 12.99 0.90
C GLN A 86 -9.23 12.14 1.81
N LEU A 87 -9.56 12.68 2.99
CA LEU A 87 -10.18 11.93 4.09
C LEU A 87 -11.60 11.44 3.75
N GLU A 88 -12.40 12.27 3.08
CA GLU A 88 -13.77 11.93 2.69
C GLU A 88 -13.79 10.77 1.70
N ALA A 89 -12.88 10.80 0.72
CA ALA A 89 -12.72 9.71 -0.24
C ALA A 89 -12.22 8.42 0.44
N ALA A 90 -11.30 8.54 1.40
CA ALA A 90 -10.81 7.39 2.17
C ALA A 90 -11.92 6.74 3.02
N GLN A 91 -12.77 7.57 3.63
CA GLN A 91 -13.92 7.14 4.44
C GLN A 91 -15.00 6.47 3.58
N LYS A 92 -15.25 6.99 2.38
CA LYS A 92 -16.23 6.42 1.46
C LYS A 92 -15.97 4.93 1.16
N ILE A 93 -14.70 4.56 0.99
CA ILE A 93 -14.30 3.16 0.73
C ILE A 93 -14.74 2.23 1.87
N PHE A 94 -14.68 2.69 3.12
CA PHE A 94 -15.11 1.90 4.27
C PHE A 94 -16.61 1.57 4.23
N GLY A 95 -17.43 2.50 3.72
CA GLY A 95 -18.88 2.31 3.56
C GLY A 95 -19.29 1.54 2.31
N GLU A 96 -18.41 1.39 1.32
CA GLU A 96 -18.71 0.70 0.05
C GLU A 96 -18.43 -0.81 0.10
N VAL A 97 -17.61 -1.28 1.03
CA VAL A 97 -17.23 -2.70 1.12
C VAL A 97 -18.25 -3.52 1.93
N THR A 98 -18.62 -4.69 1.40
CA THR A 98 -19.51 -5.63 2.13
C THR A 98 -18.80 -6.36 3.27
N SER A 99 -17.49 -6.60 3.12
CA SER A 99 -16.65 -7.27 4.12
C SER A 99 -15.43 -6.43 4.43
N VAL A 100 -15.38 -5.91 5.65
CA VAL A 100 -14.31 -5.03 6.12
C VAL A 100 -13.16 -5.87 6.67
N SER A 101 -12.01 -5.84 5.98
CA SER A 101 -10.78 -6.44 6.50
C SER A 101 -10.25 -5.69 7.73
N ARG A 102 -9.51 -6.37 8.59
CA ARG A 102 -8.83 -5.74 9.74
C ARG A 102 -7.98 -4.53 9.31
N GLY A 103 -7.30 -4.64 8.17
CA GLY A 103 -6.46 -3.56 7.63
C GLY A 103 -7.29 -2.34 7.24
N LEU A 104 -8.41 -2.54 6.53
CA LEU A 104 -9.28 -1.44 6.13
C LEU A 104 -9.95 -0.77 7.34
N ARG A 105 -10.36 -1.56 8.34
CA ARG A 105 -10.87 -1.04 9.61
C ARG A 105 -9.87 -0.15 10.32
N HIS A 106 -8.60 -0.58 10.34
CA HIS A 106 -7.54 0.21 10.95
C HIS A 106 -7.35 1.56 10.25
N VAL A 107 -7.35 1.58 8.91
CA VAL A 107 -7.25 2.83 8.14
C VAL A 107 -8.47 3.71 8.35
N ALA A 108 -9.68 3.15 8.39
CA ALA A 108 -10.90 3.91 8.65
C ALA A 108 -10.87 4.61 10.02
N ALA A 109 -10.39 3.94 11.07
CA ALA A 109 -10.20 4.57 12.38
C ALA A 109 -9.15 5.71 12.33
N GLN A 110 -8.06 5.53 11.58
CA GLN A 110 -7.06 6.58 11.38
C GLN A 110 -7.62 7.78 10.62
N VAL A 111 -8.47 7.54 9.61
CA VAL A 111 -9.17 8.57 8.84
C VAL A 111 -10.13 9.33 9.74
N ALA A 112 -11.00 8.65 10.48
CA ALA A 112 -11.92 9.26 11.43
C ALA A 112 -11.19 10.11 12.48
N TYR A 113 -10.09 9.60 13.04
CA TYR A 113 -9.28 10.36 14.00
C TYR A 113 -8.68 11.63 13.38
N ARG A 114 -8.14 11.54 12.16
CA ARG A 114 -7.57 12.69 11.45
C ARG A 114 -8.63 13.70 11.00
N ALA A 115 -9.86 13.25 10.82
CA ALA A 115 -11.03 14.10 10.56
C ALA A 115 -11.68 14.64 11.85
N GLU A 116 -11.05 14.44 13.01
CA GLU A 116 -11.54 14.87 14.33
C GLU A 116 -12.84 14.18 14.80
N ASN A 117 -13.25 13.09 14.13
CA ASN A 117 -14.35 12.22 14.55
C ASN A 117 -13.87 11.19 15.59
N PHE A 118 -13.47 11.65 16.78
CA PHE A 118 -12.82 10.80 17.77
C PHE A 118 -13.71 9.67 18.32
N GLU A 119 -15.02 9.92 18.45
CA GLU A 119 -15.98 8.91 18.90
C GLU A 119 -16.06 7.75 17.91
N GLU A 120 -16.22 8.06 16.63
CA GLU A 120 -16.25 7.06 15.54
C GLU A 120 -14.94 6.26 15.50
N ALA A 121 -13.78 6.92 15.56
CA ALA A 121 -12.49 6.24 15.60
C ALA A 121 -12.40 5.25 16.79
N GLY A 122 -12.91 5.66 17.96
CA GLY A 122 -12.96 4.83 19.16
C GLY A 122 -13.86 3.60 18.99
N GLU A 123 -15.04 3.77 18.40
CA GLU A 123 -15.96 2.66 18.13
C GLU A 123 -15.40 1.68 17.10
N ILE A 124 -14.73 2.18 16.05
CA ILE A 124 -14.09 1.33 15.05
C ILE A 124 -12.98 0.47 15.68
N TYR A 125 -12.17 1.01 16.61
CA TYR A 125 -11.09 0.25 17.26
C TYR A 125 -11.57 -0.82 18.24
N LYS A 126 -12.80 -0.73 18.74
CA LYS A 126 -13.38 -1.73 19.67
C LYS A 126 -13.89 -2.99 18.97
N GLN A 127 -14.04 -2.96 17.64
CA GLN A 127 -14.57 -4.06 16.80
C GLN A 127 -13.48 -4.98 16.26
#